data_AF-A0A1P8KEU6-F1
#
_entry.id   AF-A0A1P8KEU6-F1
#
_cell.length_a   1.000
_cell.length_b   1.000
_cell.length_c   1.000
_cell.angle_alpha   90.00
_cell.angle_beta   90.00
_cell.angle_gamma   90.00
#
_symmetry.space_group_name_H-M   'P 1'
#
loop_
_entity.id
_entity.type
_entity.pdbx_description
1 polymer ?
#
loop_
_entity_poly.entity_id
_entity_poly.type
_entity_poly.pdbx_seq_one_letter_code
_entity_poly.pdbx_strand_id
1 'polypeptide(L)'
;MSAAATAEVTVQQRPIVHRTRGSTHGAITRLVSPGDLGEVLKPFIFLDRFEVAAGGEPPRFGMHPHSGIATLTYLMSGQTAYEDTTGEHGARGVLPNGGVEWMMAGGGVWHTGAPENTERVLGFQLWVAMPPELELAEAHSIYLGPEGVPHVGPVRVLLGAYEGKVSPIPAPSNMTYLGVHLKAGETWRFVPPAGHTVAWAAVGEGTLTVPATLRTGDLAVFDDAGGAITFEAQTDTAFVLGSGVQHPHELFMGPYSVHTSEAALHRGQAGIRERAQLLRQQGRM
;
A
#
# COMPACT_ATOMS: atom_id res chain seq x y z
N MET A 1 -30.22 6.26 -48.44
CA MET A 1 -29.18 6.55 -47.43
C MET A 1 -29.83 6.40 -46.06
N SER A 2 -29.44 5.39 -45.29
CA SER A 2 -29.87 5.24 -43.89
C SER A 2 -28.59 5.21 -43.06
N ALA A 3 -28.33 6.29 -42.34
CA ALA A 3 -27.24 6.36 -41.38
C ALA A 3 -27.71 5.64 -40.12
N ALA A 4 -27.09 4.49 -39.82
CA ALA A 4 -27.25 3.84 -38.54
C ALA A 4 -26.60 4.74 -37.48
N ALA A 5 -27.41 5.30 -36.58
CA ALA A 5 -26.92 5.95 -35.39
C ALA A 5 -26.28 4.87 -34.50
N THR A 6 -24.96 4.91 -34.38
CA THR A 6 -24.23 4.17 -33.35
C THR A 6 -24.64 4.75 -32.00
N ALA A 7 -25.43 4.01 -31.24
CA ALA A 7 -25.69 4.34 -29.85
C ALA A 7 -24.36 4.36 -29.10
N GLU A 8 -23.94 5.54 -28.63
CA GLU A 8 -22.88 5.65 -27.65
C GLU A 8 -23.31 4.88 -26.41
N VAL A 9 -22.70 3.73 -26.17
CA VAL A 9 -22.80 3.04 -24.89
C VAL A 9 -22.11 3.95 -23.90
N THR A 10 -22.88 4.74 -23.15
CA THR A 10 -22.38 5.47 -22.00
C THR A 10 -21.87 4.42 -21.02
N VAL A 11 -20.56 4.22 -20.99
CA VAL A 11 -19.91 3.36 -19.99
C VAL A 11 -20.10 4.05 -18.66
N GLN A 12 -21.11 3.61 -17.90
CA GLN A 12 -21.39 4.15 -16.58
C GLN A 12 -20.15 3.95 -15.70
N GLN A 13 -19.52 5.05 -15.30
CA GLN A 13 -18.38 5.01 -14.41
C GLN A 13 -18.81 4.54 -13.03
N ARG A 14 -17.98 3.72 -12.39
CA ARG A 14 -18.19 3.27 -11.02
C ARG A 14 -18.20 4.47 -10.07
N PRO A 15 -19.24 4.66 -9.24
CA PRO A 15 -19.36 5.83 -8.38
C PRO A 15 -18.31 5.82 -7.26
N ILE A 16 -17.89 7.02 -6.86
CA ILE A 16 -17.13 7.24 -5.63
C ILE A 16 -18.11 7.30 -4.47
N VAL A 17 -17.95 6.40 -3.50
CA VAL A 17 -18.78 6.35 -2.28
C VAL A 17 -18.13 7.06 -1.09
N HIS A 18 -16.81 7.25 -1.13
CA HIS A 18 -16.08 7.99 -0.12
C HIS A 18 -14.84 8.69 -0.71
N ARG A 19 -14.52 9.87 -0.20
CA ARG A 19 -13.29 10.60 -0.53
C ARG A 19 -12.71 11.24 0.71
N THR A 20 -11.38 11.21 0.83
CA THR A 20 -10.65 11.86 1.91
C THR A 20 -9.33 12.45 1.40
N ARG A 21 -8.79 13.44 2.13
CA ARG A 21 -7.41 13.92 1.98
C ARG A 21 -6.51 13.50 3.13
N GLY A 22 -7.05 12.71 4.06
CA GLY A 22 -6.32 12.24 5.22
C GLY A 22 -5.97 13.34 6.23
N SER A 23 -4.94 13.07 7.03
CA SER A 23 -4.37 14.00 8.02
C SER A 23 -2.85 14.06 7.86
N THR A 24 -2.30 15.27 7.71
CA THR A 24 -0.87 15.49 7.44
C THR A 24 -0.10 15.81 8.71
N HIS A 25 1.03 15.13 8.91
CA HIS A 25 1.99 15.35 9.99
C HIS A 25 3.40 15.37 9.39
N GLY A 26 3.98 16.57 9.24
CA GLY A 26 5.27 16.75 8.59
C GLY A 26 5.25 16.23 7.14
N ALA A 27 6.20 15.35 6.81
CA ALA A 27 6.36 14.74 5.48
C ALA A 27 5.31 13.66 5.15
N ILE A 28 4.40 13.32 6.06
CA ILE A 28 3.51 12.17 5.95
C ILE A 28 2.06 12.62 5.96
N THR A 29 1.27 12.12 5.02
CA THR A 29 -0.19 12.27 5.01
C THR A 29 -0.84 10.91 5.17
N ARG A 30 -1.53 10.71 6.31
CA ARG A 30 -2.28 9.49 6.61
C ARG A 30 -3.65 9.52 5.95
N LEU A 31 -3.84 8.66 4.95
CA LEU A 31 -5.09 8.56 4.18
C LEU A 31 -6.05 7.52 4.76
N VAL A 32 -5.51 6.45 5.36
CA VAL A 32 -6.27 5.35 5.97
C VAL A 32 -5.58 4.91 7.26
N SER A 33 -6.36 4.63 8.29
CA SER A 33 -5.94 3.99 9.55
C SER A 33 -6.80 2.76 9.85
N PRO A 34 -6.31 1.78 10.63
CA PRO A 34 -7.06 0.55 10.87
C PRO A 34 -8.45 0.78 11.48
N GLY A 35 -8.57 1.74 12.40
CA GLY A 35 -9.84 2.08 13.06
C GLY A 35 -10.75 3.06 12.33
N ASP A 36 -10.42 3.46 11.08
CA ASP A 36 -11.26 4.33 10.25
C ASP A 36 -11.76 3.62 8.98
N LEU A 37 -11.44 4.13 7.80
CA LEU A 37 -11.62 3.47 6.51
C LEU A 37 -10.95 2.10 6.45
N GLY A 38 -9.96 1.80 7.29
CA GLY A 38 -9.32 0.48 7.36
C GLY A 38 -10.32 -0.66 7.64
N GLU A 39 -11.36 -0.42 8.44
CA GLU A 39 -12.42 -1.41 8.68
C GLU A 39 -13.23 -1.74 7.42
N VAL A 40 -13.42 -0.74 6.56
CA VAL A 40 -14.16 -0.88 5.30
C VAL A 40 -13.27 -1.47 4.21
N LEU A 41 -12.02 -1.03 4.14
CA LEU A 41 -11.08 -1.34 3.06
C LEU A 41 -10.20 -2.56 3.33
N LYS A 42 -10.34 -3.22 4.49
CA LYS A 42 -9.59 -4.44 4.81
C LYS A 42 -9.68 -5.45 3.65
N PRO A 43 -8.54 -5.98 3.17
CA PRO A 43 -7.29 -6.12 3.89
C PRO A 43 -6.38 -4.87 3.89
N PHE A 44 -6.69 -3.81 3.12
CA PHE A 44 -5.89 -2.57 3.09
C PHE A 44 -6.25 -1.66 4.27
N ILE A 45 -5.63 -1.91 5.43
CA ILE A 45 -6.06 -1.30 6.71
C ILE A 45 -5.34 0.01 7.03
N PHE A 46 -4.30 0.39 6.30
CA PHE A 46 -3.54 1.61 6.57
C PHE A 46 -2.89 2.09 5.28
N LEU A 47 -2.88 3.41 5.06
CA LEU A 47 -2.16 3.99 3.92
C LEU A 47 -1.63 5.36 4.29
N ASP A 48 -0.31 5.49 4.31
CA ASP A 48 0.39 6.77 4.39
C ASP A 48 0.97 7.10 3.01
N ARG A 49 0.74 8.33 2.54
CA ARG A 49 1.53 8.95 1.47
C ARG A 49 2.64 9.76 2.13
N PHE A 50 3.90 9.51 1.77
CA PHE A 50 5.02 10.27 2.30
C PHE A 50 5.77 10.98 1.18
N GLU A 51 6.23 12.20 1.46
CA GLU A 51 7.00 13.02 0.54
C GLU A 51 8.04 13.85 1.30
N VAL A 52 9.31 13.68 0.93
CA VAL A 52 10.44 14.45 1.46
C VAL A 52 11.08 15.19 0.29
N ALA A 53 11.11 16.52 0.35
CA ALA A 53 11.81 17.31 -0.65
C ALA A 53 13.33 17.10 -0.58
N ALA A 54 14.05 17.35 -1.67
CA ALA A 54 15.51 17.36 -1.65
C ALA A 54 16.02 18.37 -0.60
N GLY A 55 16.93 17.94 0.27
CA GLY A 55 17.42 18.71 1.43
C GLY A 55 16.41 18.87 2.58
N GLY A 56 15.19 18.34 2.47
CA GLY A 56 14.17 18.38 3.51
C GLY A 56 14.46 17.41 4.65
N GLU A 57 13.88 17.62 5.83
CA GLU A 57 14.08 16.74 6.98
C GLU A 57 13.24 15.45 6.85
N PRO A 58 13.86 14.26 6.75
CA PRO A 58 13.11 13.01 6.67
C PRO A 58 12.50 12.67 8.03
N PRO A 59 11.33 12.01 8.06
CA PRO A 59 10.77 11.50 9.31
C PRO A 59 11.72 10.48 9.93
N ARG A 60 11.95 10.60 11.24
CA ARG A 60 12.80 9.70 12.02
C ARG A 60 11.92 8.84 12.93
N PHE A 61 11.75 7.58 12.57
CA PHE A 61 10.93 6.65 13.35
C PHE A 61 11.74 5.87 14.38
N GLY A 62 13.07 5.81 14.21
CA GLY A 62 13.92 4.88 14.96
C GLY A 62 13.51 3.43 14.73
N MET A 63 14.18 2.52 15.43
CA MET A 63 13.78 1.10 15.44
C MET A 63 12.44 0.97 16.16
N HIS A 64 11.41 0.53 15.45
CA HIS A 64 10.05 0.36 15.98
C HIS A 64 9.47 -0.99 15.57
N PRO A 65 8.50 -1.55 16.33
CA PRO A 65 8.01 -2.88 16.05
C PRO A 65 6.76 -2.88 15.16
N HIS A 66 6.39 -4.07 14.67
CA HIS A 66 5.05 -4.42 14.20
C HIS A 66 4.70 -5.88 14.53
N SER A 67 3.41 -6.21 14.59
CA SER A 67 2.92 -7.61 14.60
C SER A 67 1.51 -7.71 13.99
N GLY A 68 1.15 -8.89 13.47
CA GLY A 68 -0.18 -9.22 12.93
C GLY A 68 -0.52 -8.61 11.56
N ILE A 69 0.40 -7.84 11.00
CA ILE A 69 0.24 -7.17 9.70
C ILE A 69 1.38 -7.56 8.76
N ALA A 70 1.21 -7.21 7.49
CA ALA A 70 2.34 -6.97 6.60
C ALA A 70 2.39 -5.50 6.23
N THR A 71 3.59 -4.94 6.08
CA THR A 71 3.81 -3.63 5.52
C THR A 71 4.28 -3.75 4.08
N LEU A 72 3.89 -2.80 3.23
CA LEU A 72 4.41 -2.65 1.89
C LEU A 72 4.84 -1.20 1.68
N THR A 73 6.10 -1.00 1.31
CA THR A 73 6.65 0.31 0.92
C THR A 73 6.86 0.33 -0.58
N TYR A 74 6.27 1.30 -1.28
CA TYR A 74 6.49 1.52 -2.72
C TYR A 74 7.04 2.91 -2.96
N LEU A 75 8.21 2.99 -3.63
CA LEU A 75 8.83 4.26 -4.00
C LEU A 75 8.48 4.65 -5.42
N MET A 76 7.92 5.86 -5.56
CA MET A 76 7.63 6.49 -6.85
C MET A 76 8.75 7.43 -7.31
N SER A 77 9.55 7.92 -6.36
CA SER A 77 10.74 8.76 -6.60
C SER A 77 11.70 8.62 -5.42
N GLY A 78 13.00 8.83 -5.70
CA GLY A 78 14.06 8.81 -4.70
C GLY A 78 14.35 7.41 -4.16
N GLN A 79 14.97 7.34 -2.99
CA GLN A 79 15.34 6.07 -2.35
C GLN A 79 15.21 6.15 -0.82
N THR A 80 15.15 5.00 -0.17
CA THR A 80 14.99 4.88 1.28
C THR A 80 15.92 3.79 1.81
N ALA A 81 16.73 4.11 2.81
CA ALA A 81 17.48 3.10 3.55
C ALA A 81 16.52 2.32 4.47
N TYR A 82 16.74 1.02 4.60
CA TYR A 82 15.97 0.15 5.49
C TYR A 82 16.90 -0.70 6.37
N GLU A 83 16.42 -1.04 7.55
CA GLU A 83 16.95 -2.09 8.41
C GLU A 83 15.80 -2.81 9.11
N ASP A 84 15.84 -4.13 9.14
CA ASP A 84 14.89 -4.95 9.89
C ASP A 84 15.58 -6.10 10.65
N THR A 85 14.77 -6.88 11.36
CA THR A 85 15.19 -8.02 12.18
C THR A 85 14.76 -9.36 11.62
N THR A 86 14.36 -9.40 10.35
CA THR A 86 14.00 -10.64 9.66
C THR A 86 15.25 -11.41 9.23
N GLY A 87 15.15 -12.74 9.19
CA GLY A 87 16.31 -13.62 8.96
C GLY A 87 17.31 -13.66 10.12
N GLU A 88 18.33 -14.51 10.01
CA GLU A 88 19.27 -14.81 11.10
C GLU A 88 20.09 -13.59 11.57
N HIS A 89 20.33 -12.63 10.69
CA HIS A 89 21.20 -11.48 10.94
C HIS A 89 20.49 -10.13 10.78
N GLY A 90 19.17 -10.12 10.53
CA GLY A 90 18.46 -8.94 10.06
C GLY A 90 18.74 -8.64 8.58
N ALA A 91 17.91 -7.80 7.98
CA ALA A 91 18.14 -7.23 6.65
C ALA A 91 18.51 -5.75 6.76
N ARG A 92 19.37 -5.27 5.85
CA ARG A 92 19.62 -3.83 5.67
C ARG A 92 20.01 -3.54 4.23
N GLY A 93 19.63 -2.36 3.75
CA GLY A 93 19.94 -1.95 2.39
C GLY A 93 19.31 -0.63 2.01
N VAL A 94 19.25 -0.39 0.71
CA VAL A 94 18.58 0.77 0.11
C VAL A 94 17.52 0.26 -0.84
N LEU A 95 16.29 0.75 -0.68
CA LEU A 95 15.19 0.53 -1.60
C LEU A 95 15.20 1.68 -2.62
N PRO A 96 15.49 1.44 -3.90
CA PRO A 96 15.57 2.48 -4.91
C PRO A 96 14.19 2.85 -5.49
N ASN A 97 14.15 3.89 -6.31
CA ASN A 97 12.95 4.30 -7.06
C ASN A 97 12.35 3.13 -7.85
N GLY A 98 11.03 2.98 -7.78
CA GLY A 98 10.28 1.89 -8.39
C GLY A 98 10.39 0.57 -7.64
N GLY A 99 11.19 0.50 -6.58
CA GLY A 99 11.35 -0.66 -5.71
C GLY A 99 10.15 -0.85 -4.79
N VAL A 100 9.99 -2.10 -4.35
CA VAL A 100 8.96 -2.51 -3.39
C VAL A 100 9.62 -3.28 -2.25
N GLU A 101 9.27 -2.91 -1.03
CA GLU A 101 9.48 -3.71 0.17
C GLU A 101 8.15 -4.36 0.55
N TRP A 102 8.18 -5.63 0.93
CA TRP A 102 7.12 -6.32 1.64
C TRP A 102 7.71 -6.92 2.92
N MET A 103 7.21 -6.51 4.09
CA MET A 103 7.61 -7.08 5.38
C MET A 103 6.38 -7.68 6.07
N MET A 104 6.29 -9.01 6.12
CA MET A 104 5.31 -9.69 6.96
C MET A 104 5.81 -9.69 8.41
N ALA A 105 5.12 -8.97 9.29
CA ALA A 105 5.53 -8.83 10.68
C ALA A 105 5.24 -10.08 11.52
N GLY A 106 4.20 -10.84 11.17
CA GLY A 106 3.78 -12.05 11.88
C GLY A 106 3.72 -11.84 13.40
N GLY A 107 4.34 -12.75 14.16
CA GLY A 107 4.39 -12.67 15.62
C GLY A 107 5.27 -11.54 16.20
N GLY A 108 5.97 -10.78 15.36
CA GLY A 108 6.76 -9.63 15.80
C GLY A 108 7.99 -9.40 14.90
N VAL A 109 8.18 -8.16 14.48
CA VAL A 109 9.38 -7.67 13.81
C VAL A 109 9.73 -6.29 14.35
N TRP A 110 11.00 -5.95 14.37
CA TRP A 110 11.51 -4.60 14.58
C TRP A 110 12.20 -4.13 13.30
N HIS A 111 11.92 -2.89 12.90
CA HIS A 111 12.47 -2.30 11.69
C HIS A 111 12.60 -0.77 11.80
N THR A 112 13.34 -0.19 10.86
CA THR A 112 13.44 1.24 10.64
C THR A 112 13.61 1.52 9.15
N GLY A 113 13.09 2.67 8.72
CA GLY A 113 13.29 3.20 7.38
C GLY A 113 13.64 4.69 7.44
N ALA A 114 14.51 5.12 6.54
CA ALA A 114 14.92 6.52 6.44
C ALA A 114 15.00 6.95 4.96
N PRO A 115 14.09 7.83 4.49
CA PRO A 115 14.22 8.44 3.18
C PRO A 115 15.56 9.15 3.02
N GLU A 116 16.26 8.86 1.91
CA GLU A 116 17.49 9.59 1.57
C GLU A 116 17.11 10.90 0.88
N ASN A 117 17.37 12.01 1.55
CA ASN A 117 16.90 13.33 1.16
C ASN A 117 17.86 14.08 0.22
N THR A 118 18.82 13.40 -0.41
CA THR A 118 19.68 14.01 -1.45
C THR A 118 18.85 14.40 -2.68
N GLU A 119 17.77 13.65 -2.94
CA GLU A 119 16.76 13.93 -3.95
C GLU A 119 15.36 13.94 -3.31
N ARG A 120 14.33 14.26 -4.12
CA ARG A 120 12.94 14.14 -3.68
C ARG A 120 12.57 12.66 -3.53
N VAL A 121 12.08 12.30 -2.36
CA VAL A 121 11.49 10.98 -2.09
C VAL A 121 9.98 11.10 -2.05
N LEU A 122 9.28 10.26 -2.80
CA LEU A 122 7.82 10.14 -2.80
C LEU A 122 7.45 8.65 -2.79
N GLY A 123 6.52 8.26 -1.94
CA GLY A 123 6.05 6.89 -1.90
C GLY A 123 4.81 6.69 -1.05
N PHE A 124 4.43 5.42 -0.94
CA PHE A 124 3.32 4.97 -0.12
C PHE A 124 3.77 3.87 0.84
N GLN A 125 3.29 3.95 2.08
CA GLN A 125 3.37 2.88 3.06
C GLN A 125 1.95 2.31 3.25
N LEU A 126 1.75 1.07 2.85
CA LEU A 126 0.51 0.32 3.02
C LEU A 126 0.67 -0.69 4.17
N TRP A 127 -0.34 -0.85 5.02
CA TRP A 127 -0.45 -2.06 5.86
C TRP A 127 -1.59 -2.95 5.39
N VAL A 128 -1.32 -4.24 5.41
CA VAL A 128 -2.23 -5.31 5.05
C VAL A 128 -2.55 -6.12 6.31
N ALA A 129 -3.84 -6.32 6.61
CA ALA A 129 -4.27 -7.24 7.67
C ALA A 129 -3.95 -8.68 7.27
N MET A 130 -3.28 -9.43 8.15
CA MET A 130 -2.99 -10.84 7.91
C MET A 130 -4.18 -11.71 8.33
N PRO A 131 -4.43 -12.83 7.62
CA PRO A 131 -5.39 -13.82 8.07
C PRO A 131 -4.87 -14.56 9.33
N PRO A 132 -5.76 -15.23 10.09
CA PRO A 132 -5.41 -15.86 11.37
C PRO A 132 -4.23 -16.85 11.30
N GLU A 133 -4.07 -17.54 10.17
CA GLU A 133 -3.00 -18.50 9.93
C GLU A 133 -1.61 -17.86 9.75
N LEU A 134 -1.53 -16.55 9.47
CA LEU A 134 -0.28 -15.84 9.20
C LEU A 134 0.02 -14.71 10.18
N GLU A 135 -0.97 -14.20 10.92
CA GLU A 135 -0.81 -13.07 11.84
C GLU A 135 0.18 -13.32 13.00
N LEU A 136 0.52 -14.59 13.27
CA LEU A 136 1.54 -14.99 14.25
C LEU A 136 2.69 -15.81 13.64
N ALA A 137 2.79 -15.88 12.31
CA ALA A 137 3.85 -16.60 11.62
C ALA A 137 5.24 -15.97 11.87
N GLU A 138 6.28 -16.63 11.38
CA GLU A 138 7.62 -16.06 11.38
C GLU A 138 7.68 -14.82 10.49
N ALA A 139 8.29 -13.76 11.01
CA ALA A 139 8.47 -12.52 10.27
C ALA A 139 9.45 -12.71 9.11
N HIS A 140 9.11 -12.17 7.95
CA HIS A 140 9.97 -12.23 6.78
C HIS A 140 9.79 -11.01 5.89
N SER A 141 10.89 -10.57 5.28
CA SER A 141 10.91 -9.45 4.33
C SER A 141 11.31 -9.89 2.93
N ILE A 142 10.75 -9.22 1.93
CA ILE A 142 11.09 -9.35 0.51
C ILE A 142 11.36 -7.95 -0.01
N TYR A 143 12.52 -7.78 -0.62
CA TYR A 143 12.94 -6.53 -1.26
C TYR A 143 13.08 -6.75 -2.76
N LEU A 144 12.33 -5.99 -3.55
CA LEU A 144 12.38 -6.03 -5.01
C LEU A 144 12.93 -4.71 -5.53
N GLY A 145 14.01 -4.77 -6.31
CA GLY A 145 14.42 -3.67 -7.18
C GLY A 145 13.37 -3.42 -8.27
N PRO A 146 13.39 -2.26 -8.94
CA PRO A 146 12.42 -1.90 -9.97
C PRO A 146 12.32 -2.91 -11.12
N GLU A 147 13.38 -3.65 -11.41
CA GLU A 147 13.46 -4.74 -12.38
C GLU A 147 12.75 -6.02 -11.92
N GLY A 148 12.65 -6.23 -10.60
CA GLY A 148 11.91 -7.34 -10.00
C GLY A 148 10.41 -7.10 -9.89
N VAL A 149 9.95 -5.86 -10.10
CA VAL A 149 8.53 -5.49 -10.08
C VAL A 149 7.93 -5.61 -11.48
N PRO A 150 7.00 -6.55 -11.73
CA PRO A 150 6.40 -6.73 -13.05
C PRO A 150 5.67 -5.48 -13.53
N HIS A 151 5.75 -5.21 -14.83
CA HIS A 151 5.08 -4.06 -15.45
C HIS A 151 4.27 -4.45 -16.69
N VAL A 152 3.18 -3.74 -16.94
CA VAL A 152 2.35 -3.81 -18.16
C VAL A 152 1.84 -2.41 -18.48
N GLY A 153 2.26 -1.85 -19.62
CA GLY A 153 1.89 -0.48 -20.00
C GLY A 153 2.22 0.53 -18.88
N PRO A 154 1.26 1.34 -18.40
CA PRO A 154 1.48 2.31 -17.33
C PRO A 154 1.53 1.71 -15.92
N VAL A 155 1.34 0.40 -15.78
CA VAL A 155 1.09 -0.29 -14.51
C VAL A 155 2.31 -1.05 -14.02
N ARG A 156 2.62 -0.92 -12.74
CA ARG A 156 3.47 -1.82 -11.95
C ARG A 156 2.61 -2.69 -11.04
N VAL A 157 2.84 -4.00 -11.07
CA VAL A 157 2.09 -4.98 -10.27
C VAL A 157 2.79 -5.16 -8.93
N LEU A 158 2.36 -4.38 -7.92
CA LEU A 158 2.98 -4.37 -6.59
C LEU A 158 2.58 -5.62 -5.80
N LEU A 159 1.28 -5.95 -5.78
CA LEU A 159 0.74 -7.21 -5.23
C LEU A 159 -0.29 -7.83 -6.18
N GLY A 160 -0.40 -9.16 -6.14
CA GLY A 160 -1.37 -9.92 -6.90
C GLY A 160 -1.02 -10.04 -8.38
N ALA A 161 -2.03 -9.97 -9.24
CA ALA A 161 -1.88 -10.12 -10.68
C ALA A 161 -2.63 -9.04 -11.46
N TYR A 162 -2.11 -8.69 -12.64
CA TYR A 162 -2.73 -7.80 -13.61
C TYR A 162 -2.27 -8.15 -15.03
N GLU A 163 -3.22 -8.31 -15.96
CA GLU A 163 -2.96 -8.59 -17.39
C GLU A 163 -1.90 -9.69 -17.64
N GLY A 164 -1.99 -10.80 -16.91
CA GLY A 164 -1.08 -11.94 -17.06
C GLY A 164 0.31 -11.77 -16.41
N LYS A 165 0.59 -10.63 -15.76
CA LYS A 165 1.76 -10.46 -14.89
C LYS A 165 1.37 -10.67 -13.43
N VAL A 166 2.26 -11.28 -12.67
CA VAL A 166 2.05 -11.67 -11.27
C VAL A 166 3.22 -11.16 -10.43
N SER A 167 2.93 -10.43 -9.35
CA SER A 167 3.93 -10.01 -8.38
C SER A 167 4.58 -11.25 -7.73
N PRO A 168 5.91 -11.29 -7.54
CA PRO A 168 6.56 -12.41 -6.85
C PRO A 168 6.30 -12.42 -5.34
N ILE A 169 5.67 -11.37 -4.78
CA ILE A 169 5.33 -11.31 -3.36
C ILE A 169 4.14 -12.25 -3.08
N PRO A 170 4.25 -13.18 -2.12
CA PRO A 170 3.18 -14.09 -1.75
C PRO A 170 2.13 -13.39 -0.88
N ALA A 171 1.28 -12.58 -1.51
CA ALA A 171 0.19 -11.91 -0.80
C ALA A 171 -0.79 -12.96 -0.23
N PRO A 172 -1.25 -12.79 1.04
CA PRO A 172 -2.01 -13.83 1.75
C PRO A 172 -3.48 -13.91 1.36
N SER A 173 -4.02 -12.90 0.68
CA SER A 173 -5.41 -12.88 0.22
C SER A 173 -5.50 -12.44 -1.23
N ASN A 174 -6.65 -12.71 -1.86
CA ASN A 174 -6.91 -12.26 -3.22
C ASN A 174 -7.05 -10.74 -3.25
N MET A 175 -5.94 -10.09 -3.57
CA MET A 175 -5.80 -8.65 -3.64
C MET A 175 -4.96 -8.28 -4.86
N THR A 176 -5.24 -7.11 -5.42
CA THR A 176 -4.48 -6.48 -6.48
C THR A 176 -4.08 -5.10 -5.97
N TYR A 177 -2.78 -4.83 -5.92
CA TYR A 177 -2.26 -3.51 -5.58
C TYR A 177 -1.30 -3.05 -6.68
N LEU A 178 -1.58 -1.89 -7.26
CA LEU A 178 -0.95 -1.41 -8.47
C LEU A 178 -0.38 -0.01 -8.25
N GLY A 179 0.81 0.24 -8.80
CA GLY A 179 1.32 1.59 -9.03
C GLY A 179 1.07 1.96 -10.49
N VAL A 180 0.51 3.13 -10.77
CA VAL A 180 0.12 3.54 -12.12
C VAL A 180 0.69 4.93 -12.44
N HIS A 181 1.28 5.07 -13.62
CA HIS A 181 1.85 6.32 -14.13
C HIS A 181 1.22 6.64 -15.47
N LEU A 182 0.51 7.76 -15.56
CA LEU A 182 -0.14 8.24 -16.77
C LEU A 182 0.44 9.58 -17.19
N LYS A 183 0.65 9.77 -18.49
CA LYS A 183 0.92 11.08 -19.09
C LYS A 183 -0.37 11.88 -19.25
N ALA A 184 -0.26 13.20 -19.27
CA ALA A 184 -1.41 14.07 -19.51
C ALA A 184 -2.17 13.66 -20.79
N GLY A 185 -3.49 13.51 -20.68
CA GLY A 185 -4.38 13.04 -21.74
C GLY A 185 -4.50 11.52 -21.87
N GLU A 186 -3.69 10.72 -21.17
CA GLU A 186 -3.83 9.27 -21.19
C GLU A 186 -5.05 8.81 -20.39
N THR A 187 -5.72 7.79 -20.92
CA THR A 187 -6.81 7.09 -20.26
C THR A 187 -6.39 5.66 -19.94
N TRP A 188 -6.63 5.23 -18.71
CA TRP A 188 -6.41 3.84 -18.29
C TRP A 188 -7.68 3.27 -17.66
N ARG A 189 -7.99 2.02 -18.00
CA ARG A 189 -9.19 1.34 -17.55
C ARG A 189 -8.80 0.12 -16.73
N PHE A 190 -9.27 0.08 -15.49
CA PHE A 190 -9.10 -1.06 -14.59
C PHE A 190 -10.42 -1.80 -14.42
N VAL A 191 -10.39 -3.13 -14.54
CA VAL A 191 -11.50 -4.00 -14.15
C VAL A 191 -11.03 -4.84 -12.96
N PRO A 192 -11.58 -4.62 -11.75
CA PRO A 192 -11.28 -5.48 -10.62
C PRO A 192 -11.58 -6.95 -10.93
N PRO A 193 -10.72 -7.88 -10.52
CA PRO A 193 -11.02 -9.30 -10.60
C PRO A 193 -12.37 -9.67 -9.96
N ALA A 194 -12.97 -10.75 -10.46
CA ALA A 194 -14.24 -11.24 -9.92
C ALA A 194 -14.13 -11.52 -8.41
N GLY A 195 -15.14 -11.10 -7.65
CA GLY A 195 -15.17 -11.23 -6.19
C GLY A 195 -14.48 -10.10 -5.42
N HIS A 196 -13.77 -9.18 -6.09
CA HIS A 196 -13.22 -8.00 -5.42
C HIS A 196 -14.35 -7.03 -5.04
N THR A 197 -14.65 -6.95 -3.75
CA THR A 197 -15.69 -6.07 -3.18
C THR A 197 -15.12 -4.76 -2.66
N VAL A 198 -13.79 -4.68 -2.48
CA VAL A 198 -13.08 -3.45 -2.11
C VAL A 198 -12.37 -2.89 -3.34
N ALA A 199 -12.49 -1.58 -3.58
CA ALA A 199 -11.69 -0.87 -4.58
C ALA A 199 -11.46 0.59 -4.16
N TRP A 200 -10.22 1.06 -4.30
CA TRP A 200 -9.84 2.44 -3.97
C TRP A 200 -8.64 2.89 -4.79
N ALA A 201 -8.45 4.20 -4.93
CA ALA A 201 -7.28 4.81 -5.55
C ALA A 201 -6.79 6.02 -4.74
N ALA A 202 -5.47 6.20 -4.65
CA ALA A 202 -4.84 7.32 -3.96
C ALA A 202 -3.81 8.02 -4.85
N VAL A 203 -3.96 9.33 -5.02
CA VAL A 203 -3.13 10.12 -5.93
C VAL A 203 -1.82 10.52 -5.25
N GLY A 204 -0.71 9.98 -5.75
CA GLY A 204 0.64 10.30 -5.29
C GLY A 204 1.07 11.68 -5.77
N GLU A 205 0.86 11.98 -7.05
CA GLU A 205 1.06 13.31 -7.63
C GLU A 205 0.25 13.50 -8.91
N GLY A 206 -0.07 14.75 -9.23
CA GLY A 206 -0.80 15.10 -10.44
C GLY A 206 -2.31 15.27 -10.20
N THR A 207 -3.08 15.21 -11.28
CA THR A 207 -4.53 15.37 -11.28
C THR A 207 -5.14 14.41 -12.28
N LEU A 208 -6.13 13.63 -11.84
CA LEU A 208 -6.89 12.70 -12.69
C LEU A 208 -8.39 12.86 -12.48
N THR A 209 -9.17 12.40 -13.44
CA THR A 209 -10.64 12.34 -13.39
C THR A 209 -11.08 10.88 -13.30
N VAL A 210 -11.85 10.54 -12.26
CA VAL A 210 -12.45 9.22 -12.06
C VAL A 210 -13.59 9.28 -11.04
N PRO A 211 -14.84 9.03 -11.43
CA PRO A 211 -15.71 9.97 -12.16
C PRO A 211 -15.68 11.46 -11.72
N ALA A 212 -14.98 11.81 -10.64
CA ALA A 212 -14.73 13.18 -10.22
C ALA A 212 -13.22 13.50 -10.25
N THR A 213 -12.87 14.79 -10.19
CA THR A 213 -11.45 15.20 -10.15
C THR A 213 -10.80 14.85 -8.80
N LEU A 214 -9.75 14.02 -8.87
CA LEU A 214 -8.81 13.73 -7.79
C LEU A 214 -7.47 14.43 -8.08
N ARG A 215 -6.86 14.99 -7.04
CA ARG A 215 -5.58 15.71 -7.05
C ARG A 215 -4.63 15.04 -6.08
N THR A 216 -3.35 15.39 -6.15
CA THR A 216 -2.33 15.01 -5.16
C THR A 216 -2.87 15.00 -3.72
N GLY A 217 -2.72 13.84 -3.07
CA GLY A 217 -3.15 13.59 -1.69
C GLY A 217 -4.62 13.21 -1.52
N ASP A 218 -5.42 13.16 -2.60
CA ASP A 218 -6.77 12.59 -2.52
C ASP A 218 -6.71 11.05 -2.51
N LEU A 219 -7.59 10.46 -1.71
CA LEU A 219 -8.00 9.05 -1.81
C LEU A 219 -9.50 8.99 -2.13
N ALA A 220 -9.87 8.10 -3.04
CA ALA A 220 -11.26 7.78 -3.36
C ALA A 220 -11.54 6.28 -3.21
N VAL A 221 -12.70 5.96 -2.64
CA VAL A 221 -13.24 4.60 -2.51
C VAL A 221 -14.40 4.46 -3.48
N PHE A 222 -14.41 3.37 -4.24
CA PHE A 222 -15.47 3.05 -5.20
C PHE A 222 -16.48 2.10 -4.53
N ASP A 223 -17.73 2.08 -5.04
CA ASP A 223 -18.76 1.16 -4.55
C ASP A 223 -18.36 -0.32 -4.72
N ASP A 224 -19.22 -1.28 -4.38
CA ASP A 224 -18.98 -2.73 -4.53
C ASP A 224 -19.67 -3.35 -5.77
N ALA A 225 -20.35 -2.54 -6.59
CA ALA A 225 -21.21 -3.00 -7.70
C ALA A 225 -20.46 -3.68 -8.86
N GLY A 226 -19.12 -3.80 -8.76
CA GLY A 226 -18.26 -4.34 -9.79
C GLY A 226 -18.10 -3.39 -10.99
N GLY A 227 -17.68 -3.94 -12.12
CA GLY A 227 -17.44 -3.16 -13.33
C GLY A 227 -16.14 -2.36 -13.28
N ALA A 228 -15.92 -1.58 -14.32
CA ALA A 228 -14.64 -0.94 -14.57
C ALA A 228 -14.54 0.47 -14.02
N ILE A 229 -13.32 0.85 -13.68
CA ILE A 229 -12.96 2.18 -13.24
C ILE A 229 -12.04 2.78 -14.31
N THR A 230 -12.46 3.90 -14.91
CA THR A 230 -11.71 4.54 -16.00
C THR A 230 -11.12 5.85 -15.50
N PHE A 231 -9.79 5.94 -15.53
CA PHE A 231 -9.00 7.07 -15.08
C PHE A 231 -8.52 7.87 -16.30
N GLU A 232 -8.70 9.18 -16.26
CA GLU A 232 -8.16 10.10 -17.27
C GLU A 232 -7.21 11.11 -16.62
N ALA A 233 -5.95 11.13 -17.05
CA ALA A 233 -4.93 12.02 -16.51
C ALA A 233 -5.08 13.44 -17.08
N GLN A 234 -5.32 14.43 -16.22
CA GLN A 234 -5.39 15.84 -16.59
C GLN A 234 -3.99 16.49 -16.62
N THR A 235 -3.07 15.95 -15.83
CA THR A 235 -1.63 16.22 -15.86
C THR A 235 -0.88 14.90 -15.90
N ASP A 236 0.44 14.91 -16.09
CA ASP A 236 1.27 13.77 -15.69
C ASP A 236 0.91 13.41 -14.24
N THR A 237 0.53 12.15 -14.03
CA THR A 237 -0.12 11.70 -12.80
C THR A 237 0.38 10.33 -12.42
N ALA A 238 0.75 10.18 -11.16
CA ALA A 238 1.16 8.90 -10.60
C ALA A 238 0.35 8.62 -9.34
N PHE A 239 -0.19 7.41 -9.25
CA PHE A 239 -1.14 7.02 -8.20
C PHE A 239 -1.02 5.53 -7.90
N VAL A 240 -1.62 5.11 -6.79
CA VAL A 240 -1.77 3.70 -6.45
C VAL A 240 -3.24 3.31 -6.44
N LEU A 241 -3.52 2.06 -6.78
CA LEU A 241 -4.86 1.48 -6.79
C LEU A 241 -4.84 0.14 -6.05
N GLY A 242 -5.78 -0.03 -5.12
CA GLY A 242 -6.02 -1.29 -4.43
C GLY A 242 -7.40 -1.86 -4.76
N SER A 243 -7.48 -3.17 -4.96
CA SER A 243 -8.75 -3.89 -4.95
C SER A 243 -8.58 -5.28 -4.35
N GLY A 244 -9.61 -5.84 -3.74
CA GLY A 244 -9.51 -7.17 -3.14
C GLY A 244 -10.83 -7.68 -2.60
N VAL A 245 -10.82 -8.94 -2.19
CA VAL A 245 -11.88 -9.52 -1.36
C VAL A 245 -11.77 -8.93 0.04
N GLN A 246 -12.89 -8.44 0.58
CA GLN A 246 -12.90 -7.87 1.91
C GLN A 246 -12.43 -8.91 2.96
N HIS A 247 -11.53 -8.51 3.84
CA HIS A 247 -11.04 -9.38 4.91
C HIS A 247 -12.18 -9.67 5.90
N PRO A 248 -12.51 -10.94 6.21
CA PRO A 248 -13.74 -11.26 6.92
C PRO A 248 -13.68 -11.06 8.44
N HIS A 249 -12.47 -10.94 9.00
CA HIS A 249 -12.28 -10.82 10.45
C HIS A 249 -12.33 -9.36 10.93
N GLU A 250 -12.78 -9.16 12.16
CA GLU A 250 -12.65 -7.91 12.91
C GLU A 250 -11.17 -7.57 13.15
N LEU A 251 -10.88 -6.28 13.34
CA LEU A 251 -9.52 -5.81 13.64
C LEU A 251 -9.37 -5.52 15.14
N PHE A 252 -8.47 -6.24 15.79
CA PHE A 252 -8.06 -6.01 17.17
C PHE A 252 -6.75 -5.22 17.16
N MET A 253 -6.82 -3.95 17.55
CA MET A 253 -5.71 -3.01 17.48
C MET A 253 -5.03 -2.85 18.83
N GLY A 254 -3.70 -2.73 18.81
CA GLY A 254 -2.91 -2.25 19.93
C GLY A 254 -1.68 -1.49 19.42
N PRO A 255 -0.80 -1.00 20.32
CA PRO A 255 0.43 -0.35 19.90
C PRO A 255 1.20 -1.19 18.87
N TYR A 256 1.39 -0.59 17.69
CA TYR A 256 2.09 -1.18 16.55
C TYR A 256 1.54 -2.51 16.00
N SER A 257 0.34 -2.92 16.42
CA SER A 257 -0.15 -4.28 16.17
C SER A 257 -1.63 -4.26 15.75
N VAL A 258 -1.97 -5.06 14.75
CA VAL A 258 -3.36 -5.31 14.36
C VAL A 258 -3.52 -6.81 14.11
N HIS A 259 -4.48 -7.44 14.76
CA HIS A 259 -4.74 -8.88 14.69
C HIS A 259 -6.23 -9.17 14.50
N THR A 260 -6.58 -10.43 14.27
CA THR A 260 -7.96 -10.91 14.06
C THR A 260 -8.65 -11.39 15.33
N SER A 261 -7.93 -11.41 16.47
CA SER A 261 -8.48 -11.71 17.79
C SER A 261 -7.69 -11.04 18.91
N GLU A 262 -8.34 -10.80 20.05
CA GLU A 262 -7.68 -10.28 21.25
C GLU A 262 -6.55 -11.21 21.73
N ALA A 263 -6.78 -12.52 21.68
CA ALA A 263 -5.76 -13.52 22.05
C ALA A 263 -4.52 -13.46 21.15
N ALA A 264 -4.70 -13.27 19.84
CA ALA A 264 -3.58 -13.10 18.92
C ALA A 264 -2.86 -11.77 19.12
N LEU A 265 -3.61 -10.68 19.33
CA LEU A 265 -3.03 -9.38 19.66
C LEU A 265 -2.11 -9.46 20.88
N HIS A 266 -2.57 -10.12 21.96
CA HIS A 266 -1.77 -10.29 23.17
C HIS A 266 -0.48 -11.10 22.91
N ARG A 267 -0.57 -12.16 22.08
CA ARG A 267 0.60 -12.96 21.69
C ARG A 267 1.57 -12.17 20.81
N GLY A 268 1.09 -11.44 19.80
CA GLY A 268 1.93 -10.61 18.93
C GLY A 268 2.67 -9.52 19.72
N GLN A 269 1.99 -8.85 20.65
CA GLN A 269 2.63 -7.87 21.53
C GLN A 269 3.65 -8.50 22.49
N ALA A 270 3.41 -9.74 22.94
CA ALA A 270 4.42 -10.48 23.70
C ALA A 270 5.66 -10.78 22.84
N GLY A 271 5.47 -11.25 21.60
CA GLY A 271 6.56 -11.52 20.66
C GLY A 271 7.38 -10.28 20.28
N ILE A 272 6.75 -9.11 20.18
CA ILE A 272 7.44 -7.81 20.05
C ILE A 272 8.34 -7.54 21.25
N ARG A 273 7.83 -7.71 22.48
CA ARG A 273 8.57 -7.44 23.72
C ARG A 273 9.76 -8.37 23.90
N GLU A 274 9.61 -9.66 23.58
CA GLU A 274 10.70 -10.64 23.62
C GLU A 274 11.83 -10.26 22.66
N ARG A 275 11.49 -9.91 21.41
CA ARG A 275 12.48 -9.44 20.43
C ARG A 275 13.18 -8.16 20.85
N ALA A 276 12.45 -7.23 21.50
CA ALA A 276 13.05 -6.01 22.03
C ALA A 276 14.13 -6.31 23.08
N GLN A 277 13.92 -7.32 23.95
CA GLN A 277 14.91 -7.73 24.94
C GLN A 277 16.16 -8.31 24.27
N LEU A 278 16.00 -9.13 23.23
CA LEU A 278 17.12 -9.67 22.46
C LEU A 278 17.92 -8.56 21.78
N LEU A 279 17.26 -7.57 21.16
CA LEU A 279 17.93 -6.44 20.53
C LEU A 279 18.74 -5.59 21.51
N ARG A 280 18.20 -5.33 22.71
CA ARG A 280 18.93 -4.62 23.78
C ARG A 280 20.16 -5.39 24.24
N GLN A 281 20.06 -6.71 24.39
CA GLN A 281 21.20 -7.56 24.74
C GLN A 281 22.30 -7.52 23.66
N GLN A 282 21.92 -7.30 22.40
CA GLN A 282 22.84 -7.13 21.28
C GLN A 282 23.34 -5.68 21.09
N GLY A 283 22.90 -4.72 21.92
CA GLY A 283 23.27 -3.30 21.80
C GLY A 283 22.67 -2.60 20.57
N ARG A 284 21.58 -3.14 20.01
CA ARG A 284 20.89 -2.60 18.82
C ARG A 284 19.69 -1.73 19.18
N MET A 285 19.39 -1.57 20.47
CA MET A 285 18.33 -0.74 21.06
C MET A 285 18.68 -0.35 22.49
#